data_AF-X1E7Y7-F1
#
_entry.id   AF-X1E7Y7-F1
#
_cell.length_a   1.000
_cell.length_b   1.000
_cell.length_c   1.000
_cell.angle_alpha   90.00
_cell.angle_beta   90.00
_cell.angle_gamma   90.00
#
_symmetry.space_group_name_H-M   'P 1'
#
loop_
_entity.id
_entity.type
_entity.pdbx_description
1 polymer ?
#
loop_
_entity_poly.entity_id
_entity_poly.type
_entity_poly.pdbx_seq_one_letter_code
_entity_poly.pdbx_strand_id
1 'polypeptide(L)'
;MEADLITDEHKGKILIGGSIITSDALSKAVKVGVTGIVVGGIRHPDLINFVGYEIGVAITGEEDLGITLIITEGFGKMNMSERVFDLFKTFDGFEASMNGATQIRAGVMRPELVIPHQEKKDISDDGLIGGMTLGTPVRII
;
A
#
# COMPACT_ATOMS: atom_id res chain seq x y z
N MET A 1 12.84 4.82 1.26
CA MET A 1 12.95 4.20 -0.06
C MET A 1 13.41 5.30 -0.98
N GLU A 2 14.69 5.23 -1.36
CA GLU A 2 15.32 6.18 -2.25
C GLU A 2 15.36 5.62 -3.67
N ALA A 3 15.61 6.49 -4.65
CA ALA A 3 15.55 6.10 -6.06
C ALA A 3 16.59 5.03 -6.43
N ASP A 4 17.79 5.06 -5.85
CA ASP A 4 18.84 4.07 -6.10
C ASP A 4 18.42 2.62 -5.79
N LEU A 5 17.51 2.43 -4.83
CA LEU A 5 16.97 1.11 -4.48
C LEU A 5 16.02 0.51 -5.52
N ILE A 6 15.53 1.29 -6.49
CA ILE A 6 14.61 0.81 -7.52
C ILE A 6 15.40 0.43 -8.77
N THR A 7 15.30 -0.81 -9.21
CA THR A 7 16.04 -1.34 -10.37
C THR A 7 15.07 -1.96 -11.40
N ASP A 8 15.57 -2.28 -12.59
CA ASP A 8 14.76 -2.89 -13.66
C ASP A 8 14.14 -4.25 -13.26
N GLU A 9 14.70 -4.93 -12.27
CA GLU A 9 14.16 -6.17 -11.70
C GLU A 9 12.83 -5.98 -10.97
N HIS A 10 12.47 -4.73 -10.65
CA HIS A 10 11.21 -4.39 -9.98
C HIS A 10 10.04 -4.16 -10.94
N LYS A 11 10.28 -4.23 -12.25
CA LYS A 11 9.23 -4.10 -13.25
C LYS A 11 8.11 -5.13 -13.03
N GLY A 12 6.87 -4.66 -13.04
CA GLY A 12 5.67 -5.47 -12.84
C GLY A 12 5.44 -5.93 -11.40
N LYS A 13 6.29 -5.53 -10.44
CA LYS A 13 6.18 -5.94 -9.03
C LYS A 13 5.48 -4.89 -8.17
N ILE A 14 4.99 -5.34 -7.01
CA ILE A 14 4.58 -4.48 -5.90
C ILE A 14 5.73 -4.45 -4.90
N LEU A 15 6.20 -3.26 -4.53
CA LEU A 15 7.32 -3.10 -3.60
C LEU A 15 6.84 -2.68 -2.22
N ILE A 16 7.47 -3.21 -1.19
CA ILE A 16 7.19 -2.88 0.21
C ILE A 16 8.37 -2.13 0.80
N GLY A 17 8.15 -0.92 1.32
CA GLY A 17 9.15 -0.13 2.03
C GLY A 17 8.73 0.16 3.46
N GLY A 18 9.52 -0.26 4.45
CA GLY A 18 9.13 -0.18 5.86
C GLY A 18 9.04 1.23 6.48
N SER A 19 9.23 2.32 5.73
CA SER A 19 9.20 3.68 6.29
C SER A 19 8.74 4.71 5.26
N ILE A 20 9.60 5.63 4.84
CA ILE A 20 9.25 6.72 3.92
C ILE A 20 9.58 6.43 2.45
N ILE A 21 8.87 7.04 1.51
CA ILE A 21 9.27 7.15 0.09
C ILE A 21 9.48 8.60 -0.35
N THR A 22 10.39 8.82 -1.32
CA THR A 22 10.65 10.14 -1.94
C THR A 22 9.98 10.28 -3.30
N SER A 23 9.77 11.53 -3.73
CA SER A 23 9.22 11.85 -5.06
C SER A 23 10.08 11.30 -6.22
N ASP A 24 11.41 11.34 -6.07
CA ASP A 24 12.36 10.76 -7.03
C ASP A 24 12.21 9.24 -7.14
N ALA A 25 12.02 8.55 -6.01
CA ALA A 25 11.80 7.11 -6.00
C ALA A 25 10.49 6.74 -6.72
N LEU A 26 9.40 7.46 -6.45
CA LEU A 26 8.13 7.27 -7.18
C LEU A 26 8.29 7.50 -8.68
N SER A 27 8.95 8.59 -9.08
CA SER A 27 9.20 8.90 -10.49
C SER A 27 10.05 7.82 -11.18
N LYS A 28 11.04 7.25 -10.48
CA LYS A 28 11.84 6.15 -11.01
C LYS A 28 11.04 4.85 -11.08
N ALA A 29 10.18 4.57 -10.10
CA ALA A 29 9.31 3.40 -10.09
C ALA A 29 8.39 3.37 -11.32
N VAL A 30 7.77 4.51 -11.65
CA VAL A 30 6.95 4.67 -12.86
C VAL A 30 7.78 4.39 -14.12
N LYS A 31 8.99 4.96 -14.23
CA LYS A 31 9.87 4.76 -15.39
C LYS A 31 10.28 3.28 -15.58
N VAL A 32 10.56 2.58 -14.49
CA VAL A 32 10.88 1.15 -14.50
C VAL A 32 9.65 0.29 -14.85
N GLY A 33 8.45 0.78 -14.57
CA GLY A 33 7.20 0.05 -14.72
C GLY A 33 6.89 -0.83 -13.51
N VAL A 34 7.19 -0.35 -12.30
CA VAL A 34 6.73 -0.95 -11.04
C VAL A 34 5.21 -0.82 -10.97
N THR A 35 4.51 -1.89 -10.61
CA THR A 35 3.04 -1.90 -10.54
C THR A 35 2.54 -1.10 -9.35
N GLY A 36 3.26 -1.19 -8.23
CA GLY A 36 2.75 -0.73 -6.94
C GLY A 36 3.79 -0.51 -5.87
N ILE A 37 3.48 0.36 -4.92
CA ILE A 37 4.30 0.58 -3.73
C ILE A 37 3.42 0.68 -2.49
N VAL A 38 3.82 -0.02 -1.43
CA VAL A 38 3.30 0.16 -0.07
C VAL A 38 4.43 0.66 0.82
N VAL A 39 4.23 1.78 1.50
CA VAL A 39 5.19 2.30 2.49
C VAL A 39 4.52 2.78 3.77
N GLY A 40 5.32 3.08 4.78
CA GLY A 40 4.80 3.64 6.02
C GLY A 40 4.29 5.06 5.89
N GLY A 41 5.01 5.90 5.13
CA GLY A 41 4.55 7.26 4.87
C GLY A 41 5.25 7.98 3.72
N ILE A 42 4.77 9.19 3.45
CA ILE A 42 5.31 10.11 2.45
C ILE A 42 5.26 11.54 2.98
N ARG A 43 6.27 12.36 2.70
CA ARG A 43 6.19 13.79 3.03
C ARG A 43 5.21 14.48 2.10
N HIS A 44 4.44 15.42 2.63
CA HIS A 44 3.45 16.14 1.85
C HIS A 44 4.03 16.86 0.60
N PRO A 45 5.20 17.55 0.67
CA PRO A 45 5.84 18.10 -0.52
C PRO A 45 6.26 17.05 -1.56
N ASP A 46 6.70 15.86 -1.13
CA ASP A 46 7.06 14.79 -2.04
C ASP A 46 5.82 14.26 -2.79
N LEU A 47 4.69 14.15 -2.11
CA LEU A 47 3.43 13.77 -2.76
C LEU A 47 3.01 14.82 -3.78
N ILE A 48 3.00 16.10 -3.42
CA ILE A 48 2.64 17.19 -4.34
C ILE A 48 3.58 17.22 -5.54
N ASN A 49 4.90 17.08 -5.31
CA ASN A 49 5.89 17.09 -6.39
C ASN A 49 5.70 15.93 -7.36
N PHE A 50 5.31 14.76 -6.86
CA PHE A 50 5.06 13.59 -7.70
C PHE A 50 3.73 13.69 -8.46
N VAL A 51 2.66 14.13 -7.79
CA VAL A 51 1.30 14.18 -8.34
C VAL A 51 1.11 15.40 -9.26
N GLY A 52 1.84 16.49 -8.99
CA GLY A 52 1.75 17.76 -9.71
C GLY A 52 0.71 18.75 -9.15
N TYR A 53 -0.05 18.34 -8.13
CA TYR A 53 -1.03 19.19 -7.45
C TYR A 53 -1.30 18.69 -6.02
N GLU A 54 -2.03 19.47 -5.23
CA GLU A 54 -2.43 19.09 -3.87
C GLU A 54 -3.62 18.12 -3.92
N ILE A 55 -3.40 16.89 -3.47
CA ILE A 55 -4.44 15.86 -3.42
C ILE A 55 -5.56 16.30 -2.46
N GLY A 56 -6.79 16.28 -2.96
CA GLY A 56 -7.98 16.59 -2.17
C GLY A 56 -8.25 15.55 -1.09
N VAL A 57 -8.95 15.97 -0.02
CA VAL A 57 -9.21 15.09 1.14
C VAL A 57 -10.33 14.07 0.91
N ALA A 58 -11.17 14.25 -0.11
CA ALA A 58 -12.46 13.53 -0.21
C ALA A 58 -12.38 12.17 -0.94
N ILE A 59 -11.72 12.13 -2.09
CA ILE A 59 -11.60 10.98 -3.00
C ILE A 59 -10.20 11.04 -3.60
N THR A 60 -9.46 9.93 -3.53
CA THR A 60 -8.08 9.81 -4.03
C THR A 60 -7.82 8.38 -4.50
N GLY A 61 -6.71 8.14 -5.19
CA GLY A 61 -6.31 6.81 -5.67
C GLY A 61 -6.83 6.43 -7.05
N GLU A 62 -7.41 7.41 -7.77
CA GLU A 62 -7.81 7.29 -9.18
C GLU A 62 -6.90 8.11 -10.12
N GLU A 63 -5.86 8.74 -9.57
CA GLU A 63 -4.90 9.51 -10.34
C GLU A 63 -4.10 8.61 -11.31
N ASP A 64 -4.06 8.99 -12.59
CA ASP A 64 -3.29 8.29 -13.63
C ASP A 64 -1.80 8.66 -13.56
N LEU A 65 -1.12 8.14 -12.54
CA LEU A 65 0.30 8.39 -12.27
C LEU A 65 1.21 7.23 -12.73
N GLY A 66 0.64 6.20 -13.36
CA GLY A 66 1.38 5.01 -13.80
C GLY A 66 1.85 4.08 -12.67
N ILE A 67 1.43 4.34 -11.42
CA ILE A 67 1.72 3.50 -10.25
C ILE A 67 0.67 3.72 -9.17
N THR A 68 0.38 2.69 -8.36
CA THR A 68 -0.43 2.84 -7.16
C THR A 68 0.46 2.97 -5.92
N LEU A 69 0.15 3.94 -5.05
CA LEU A 69 0.82 4.16 -3.77
C LEU A 69 -0.17 3.95 -2.62
N ILE A 70 0.17 3.07 -1.68
CA ILE A 70 -0.54 2.91 -0.40
C ILE A 70 0.41 3.33 0.73
N ILE A 71 -0.07 4.17 1.64
CA ILE A 71 0.64 4.54 2.87
C ILE A 71 -0.10 3.97 4.09
N THR A 72 0.62 3.33 5.01
CA THR A 72 0.00 2.64 6.16
C THR A 72 -0.15 3.53 7.39
N GLU A 73 0.77 4.47 7.65
CA GLU A 73 0.77 5.31 8.86
C GLU A 73 0.47 6.79 8.59
N GLY A 74 0.71 7.28 7.36
CA GLY A 74 0.28 8.61 6.92
C GLY A 74 1.39 9.54 6.43
N PHE A 75 1.23 10.84 6.66
CA PHE A 75 2.14 11.86 6.12
C PHE A 75 3.35 12.11 7.02
N GLY A 76 4.55 12.07 6.43
CA GLY A 76 5.83 12.26 7.10
C GLY A 76 6.72 11.02 7.06
N LYS A 77 7.81 11.05 7.84
CA LYS A 77 8.67 9.87 8.02
C LYS A 77 8.10 9.01 9.13
N MET A 78 7.30 8.01 8.74
CA MET A 78 6.66 7.07 9.65
C MET A 78 7.14 5.67 9.34
N ASN A 79 7.49 4.91 10.37
CA ASN A 79 7.83 3.50 10.20
C ASN A 79 6.56 2.68 10.15
N MET A 80 6.52 1.77 9.18
CA MET A 80 5.49 0.73 9.13
C MET A 80 5.54 -0.08 10.42
N SER A 81 4.38 -0.44 10.96
CA SER A 81 4.30 -1.37 12.09
C SER A 81 5.12 -2.64 11.79
N GLU A 82 5.99 -3.05 12.72
CA GLU A 82 6.81 -4.26 12.57
C GLU A 82 5.94 -5.49 12.26
N ARG A 83 4.78 -5.61 12.91
CA ARG A 83 3.82 -6.68 12.65
C ARG A 83 3.36 -6.73 11.19
N VAL A 84 3.06 -5.59 10.58
CA VAL A 84 2.60 -5.50 9.19
C VAL A 84 3.78 -5.75 8.24
N PHE A 85 4.94 -5.17 8.52
CA PHE A 85 6.13 -5.37 7.71
C PHE A 85 6.58 -6.83 7.70
N ASP A 86 6.56 -7.50 8.85
CA ASP A 86 6.88 -8.93 8.96
C ASP A 86 5.81 -9.80 8.30
N LEU A 87 4.54 -9.40 8.32
CA LEU A 87 3.49 -10.06 7.54
C LEU A 87 3.78 -9.97 6.04
N PHE A 88 4.18 -8.81 5.52
CA PHE A 88 4.56 -8.67 4.11
C PHE A 88 5.77 -9.54 3.74
N LYS A 89 6.77 -9.66 4.63
CA LYS A 89 7.90 -10.58 4.38
C LYS A 89 7.48 -12.02 4.22
N THR A 90 6.44 -12.49 4.92
CA THR A 90 5.95 -13.87 4.76
C THR A 90 5.34 -14.14 3.38
N PHE A 91 5.02 -13.09 2.62
CA PHE A 91 4.47 -13.18 1.27
C PHE A 91 5.41 -12.60 0.21
N ASP A 92 6.70 -12.45 0.53
CA ASP A 92 7.68 -12.06 -0.49
C ASP A 92 7.72 -13.07 -1.63
N GLY A 93 7.68 -12.58 -2.86
CA GLY A 93 7.59 -13.39 -4.08
C GLY A 93 6.20 -13.93 -4.42
N PHE A 94 5.15 -13.63 -3.65
CA PHE A 94 3.77 -14.03 -3.98
C PHE A 94 3.15 -13.08 -5.00
N GLU A 95 2.18 -13.60 -5.76
CA GLU A 95 1.30 -12.78 -6.59
C GLU A 95 0.39 -11.92 -5.69
N ALA A 96 0.16 -10.68 -6.09
CA ALA A 96 -0.67 -9.76 -5.35
C ALA A 96 -1.36 -8.76 -6.30
N SER A 97 -2.57 -8.33 -5.92
CA SER A 97 -3.34 -7.30 -6.61
C SER A 97 -3.61 -6.14 -5.66
N MET A 98 -3.58 -4.91 -6.16
CA MET A 98 -3.76 -3.72 -5.32
C MET A 98 -4.77 -2.75 -5.91
N ASN A 99 -5.43 -2.01 -5.02
CA ASN A 99 -6.31 -0.91 -5.36
C ASN A 99 -6.06 0.24 -4.38
N GLY A 100 -5.69 1.41 -4.92
CA GLY A 100 -5.39 2.61 -4.14
C GLY A 100 -6.60 3.49 -3.84
N ALA A 101 -7.76 3.17 -4.41
CA ALA A 101 -8.96 4.00 -4.31
C ALA A 101 -9.37 4.20 -2.85
N THR A 102 -9.47 5.45 -2.44
CA THR A 102 -9.83 5.87 -1.09
C THR A 102 -10.94 6.90 -1.16
N GLN A 103 -12.01 6.66 -0.39
CA GLN A 103 -13.14 7.58 -0.27
C GLN A 103 -13.51 7.72 1.19
N ILE A 104 -13.53 8.96 1.70
CA ILE A 104 -13.75 9.21 3.14
C ILE A 104 -15.18 9.64 3.49
N ARG A 105 -15.99 10.12 2.53
CA ARG A 105 -17.37 10.58 2.75
C ARG A 105 -18.35 9.79 1.87
N ALA A 106 -19.42 9.29 2.50
CA ALA A 106 -20.51 8.47 1.93
C ALA A 106 -20.02 7.26 1.09
N GLY A 107 -20.08 6.05 1.66
CA GLY A 107 -19.54 4.84 1.02
C GLY A 107 -18.03 4.73 1.17
N VAL A 108 -17.56 4.64 2.43
CA VAL A 108 -16.12 4.63 2.74
C VAL A 108 -15.41 3.52 1.97
N MET A 109 -14.47 3.90 1.12
CA MET A 109 -13.56 2.97 0.46
C MET A 109 -12.16 3.15 1.02
N ARG A 110 -11.49 2.04 1.28
CA ARG A 110 -10.13 1.98 1.77
C ARG A 110 -9.27 1.30 0.71
N PRO A 111 -7.98 1.65 0.63
CA PRO A 111 -7.08 0.94 -0.24
C PRO A 111 -6.93 -0.51 0.23
N GLU A 112 -6.70 -1.40 -0.72
CA GLU A 112 -6.57 -2.84 -0.48
C GLU A 112 -5.37 -3.42 -1.23
N LEU A 113 -4.77 -4.44 -0.62
CA LEU A 113 -3.75 -5.30 -1.22
C LEU A 113 -4.16 -6.74 -0.93
N VAL A 114 -4.45 -7.48 -1.99
CA VAL A 114 -4.94 -8.86 -1.93
C VAL A 114 -3.83 -9.80 -2.40
N ILE A 115 -3.47 -10.74 -1.54
CA ILE A 115 -2.44 -11.75 -1.80
C ILE A 115 -3.14 -13.12 -1.79
N PRO A 116 -3.48 -13.71 -2.95
CA PRO A 116 -4.04 -15.06 -2.99
C PRO A 116 -2.99 -16.08 -2.53
N HIS A 117 -3.33 -16.87 -1.50
CA HIS A 117 -2.45 -17.92 -1.00
C HIS A 117 -3.24 -19.09 -0.39
N GLN A 118 -2.59 -20.26 -0.28
CA GLN A 118 -3.12 -21.43 0.44
C GLN A 118 -2.51 -21.59 1.84
N GLU A 119 -1.55 -20.73 2.23
CA GLU A 119 -0.94 -20.73 3.55
C GLU A 119 -2.01 -20.66 4.63
N LYS A 120 -2.08 -21.70 5.46
CA LYS A 120 -2.94 -21.75 6.64
C LYS A 120 -2.13 -21.22 7.81
N LYS A 121 -2.43 -20.01 8.25
CA LYS A 121 -1.93 -19.53 9.54
C LYS A 121 -2.84 -20.12 10.62
N ASP A 122 -2.29 -20.88 11.56
CA ASP A 122 -3.00 -21.17 12.80
C ASP A 122 -3.27 -19.83 13.48
N ILE A 123 -4.52 -19.39 13.41
CA ILE A 123 -4.96 -18.15 14.05
C ILE A 123 -4.93 -18.46 15.55
N SER A 124 -3.83 -18.15 16.22
CA SER A 124 -3.84 -18.04 17.68
C SER A 124 -4.77 -16.88 18.02
N ASP A 125 -5.83 -17.18 18.76
CA ASP A 125 -6.97 -16.31 19.12
C ASP A 125 -6.60 -15.08 19.96
N ASP A 126 -5.30 -14.88 20.21
CA ASP A 126 -4.77 -13.82 21.06
C ASP A 126 -4.70 -12.50 20.29
N GLY A 127 -5.87 -11.86 20.13
CA GLY A 127 -5.93 -10.40 19.95
C GLY A 127 -6.84 -9.85 18.86
N LEU A 128 -7.69 -10.65 18.21
CA LEU A 128 -8.82 -10.09 17.42
C LEU A 128 -10.01 -9.83 18.34
N ILE A 129 -9.86 -8.89 19.27
CA ILE A 129 -11.00 -8.36 20.01
C ILE A 129 -11.84 -7.52 19.03
N GLY A 130 -12.77 -8.18 18.32
CA GLY A 130 -13.85 -7.55 17.54
C GLY A 130 -13.81 -7.69 16.01
N GLY A 131 -13.08 -8.65 15.44
CA GLY A 131 -13.02 -8.88 13.99
C GLY A 131 -14.09 -9.85 13.42
N MET A 132 -14.07 -10.04 12.11
CA MET A 132 -14.84 -11.11 11.44
C MET A 132 -14.19 -12.48 11.69
N THR A 133 -15.00 -13.46 12.05
CA THR A 133 -14.60 -14.86 12.19
C THR A 133 -15.16 -15.72 11.06
N LEU A 134 -14.61 -16.92 10.87
CA LEU A 134 -15.16 -17.90 9.93
C LEU A 134 -16.64 -18.15 10.24
N GLY A 135 -17.50 -18.00 9.23
CA GLY A 135 -18.96 -18.09 9.39
C GLY A 135 -19.66 -16.75 9.67
N THR A 136 -18.92 -15.63 9.80
CA THR A 136 -19.53 -14.30 9.89
C THR A 136 -20.31 -14.00 8.62
N PRO A 137 -21.63 -13.75 8.69
CA PRO A 137 -22.42 -13.40 7.52
C PRO A 137 -22.01 -12.01 7.01
N VAL A 138 -21.58 -11.95 5.76
CA VAL A 138 -21.22 -10.71 5.07
C VAL A 138 -22.34 -10.34 4.12
N ARG A 139 -22.74 -9.06 4.13
CA ARG A 139 -23.68 -8.52 3.14
C ARG A 139 -22.89 -7.81 2.04
N ILE A 140 -23.06 -8.28 0.80
CA ILE A 140 -22.59 -7.56 -0.39
C ILE A 140 -23.67 -6.52 -0.72
N ILE A 141 -23.29 -5.25 -0.82
CA ILE A 141 -24.15 -4.12 -1.22
C ILE A 141 -23.74 -3.69 -2.61
#